data_AF-A0A7S2HGF9-F1
#
_entry.id   AF-A0A7S2HGF9-F1
#
_cell.length_a   1.000
_cell.length_b   1.000
_cell.length_c   1.000
_cell.angle_alpha   90.00
_cell.angle_beta   90.00
_cell.angle_gamma   90.00
#
_symmetry.space_group_name_H-M   'P 1'
#
loop_
_entity.id
_entity.type
_entity.pdbx_description
1 polymer ?
#
loop_
_entity_poly.entity_id
_entity_poly.type
_entity_poly.pdbx_seq_one_letter_code
_entity_poly.pdbx_strand_id
1 'polypeptide(L)'
;KFPRYCMAAISSNSQWDTENGVWKGGGMENGALDNMEIPRPLVIFGYGSLCWKPDTTLGSFECFPCVIRGWARLFAQRSTDHRGTPAAPGLVVTLCETSELASLPGFDASKIPSEVTGMAYVVP
;
A
#
# COMPACT_ATOMS: atom_id res chain seq x y z
N LYS A 1 4.43 20.95 -4.60
CA LYS A 1 3.31 20.43 -3.76
C LYS A 1 2.79 19.20 -4.50
N PHE A 2 3.34 18.01 -4.21
CA PHE A 2 2.95 16.79 -4.94
C PHE A 2 1.55 16.34 -4.51
N PRO A 3 0.67 15.98 -5.45
CA PRO A 3 -0.66 15.54 -5.10
C PRO A 3 -0.58 14.18 -4.38
N ARG A 4 -1.31 14.07 -3.27
CA ARG A 4 -1.41 12.88 -2.43
C ARG A 4 -2.29 11.85 -3.14
N TYR A 5 -1.74 11.09 -4.08
CA TYR A 5 -2.45 9.96 -4.68
C TYR A 5 -1.61 8.69 -4.52
N CYS A 6 -1.57 8.20 -3.28
CA CYS A 6 -1.21 6.82 -2.94
C CYS A 6 -2.06 6.47 -1.71
N MET A 7 -3.37 6.29 -1.92
CA MET A 7 -4.23 5.65 -0.94
C MET A 7 -4.69 4.35 -1.54
N ALA A 8 -4.49 3.23 -0.84
CA ALA A 8 -5.44 2.14 -0.96
C ALA A 8 -6.79 2.74 -0.52
N ALA A 9 -7.79 2.72 -1.40
CA ALA A 9 -9.10 3.28 -1.10
C ALA A 9 -9.76 2.46 0.01
N ILE A 10 -9.54 2.84 1.26
CA ILE A 10 -10.30 2.33 2.40
C ILE A 10 -11.62 3.13 2.38
N SER A 11 -12.70 2.51 1.91
CA SER A 11 -14.03 3.13 1.93
C SER A 11 -14.45 3.40 3.38
N SER A 12 -15.34 4.36 3.62
CA SER A 12 -15.87 4.68 4.96
C SER A 12 -16.58 3.51 5.66
N ASN A 13 -16.91 2.44 4.93
CA ASN A 13 -17.56 1.24 5.44
C ASN A 13 -16.59 0.05 5.61
N SER A 14 -15.28 0.28 5.48
CA SER A 14 -14.28 -0.77 5.63
C SER A 14 -14.21 -1.23 7.09
N GLN A 15 -14.36 -2.53 7.33
CA GLN A 15 -14.22 -3.14 8.65
C GLN A 15 -13.09 -4.16 8.64
N TRP A 16 -12.26 -4.15 9.67
CA TRP A 16 -11.21 -5.14 9.84
C TRP A 16 -11.82 -6.47 10.33
N ASP A 17 -11.72 -7.52 9.51
CA ASP A 17 -12.02 -8.88 9.94
C ASP A 17 -10.81 -9.46 10.67
N THR A 18 -10.91 -9.55 11.99
CA THR A 18 -9.84 -10.05 12.85
C THR A 18 -9.55 -11.54 12.69
N GLU A 19 -10.52 -12.34 12.25
CA GLU A 19 -10.36 -13.79 12.09
C GLU A 19 -9.53 -14.08 10.83
N ASN A 20 -9.86 -13.40 9.74
CA ASN A 20 -9.22 -13.61 8.45
C ASN A 20 -8.05 -12.66 8.17
N GLY A 21 -7.89 -11.61 8.98
CA GLY A 21 -6.83 -10.61 8.81
C GLY A 21 -6.96 -9.81 7.51
N VAL A 22 -8.20 -9.55 7.08
CA VAL A 22 -8.52 -8.84 5.83
C VAL A 22 -9.52 -7.71 6.11
N TRP A 23 -9.45 -6.64 5.33
CA TRP A 23 -10.47 -5.59 5.35
C TRP A 23 -11.69 -6.04 4.53
N LYS A 24 -12.86 -6.13 5.16
CA LYS A 24 -14.16 -6.33 4.51
C LYS A 24 -14.79 -4.99 4.13
N GLY A 25 -15.41 -4.90 2.96
CA GLY A 25 -16.09 -3.68 2.50
C GLY A 25 -15.18 -2.61 1.88
N GLY A 26 -13.86 -2.85 1.83
CA GLY A 26 -12.86 -1.99 1.18
C GLY A 26 -12.51 -2.39 -0.26
N GLY A 27 -13.22 -3.37 -0.84
CA GLY A 27 -12.95 -3.90 -2.19
C GLY A 27 -13.97 -3.49 -3.25
N MET A 28 -13.65 -3.80 -4.51
CA MET A 28 -14.44 -3.54 -5.74
C MET A 28 -15.94 -3.91 -5.64
N GLU A 29 -16.34 -4.81 -4.74
CA GLU A 29 -17.73 -5.19 -4.47
C GLU A 29 -18.65 -4.03 -4.05
N ASN A 30 -18.07 -2.92 -3.54
CA ASN A 30 -18.80 -1.70 -3.18
C ASN A 30 -18.57 -0.53 -4.14
N GLY A 31 -18.02 -0.78 -5.34
CA GLY A 31 -17.83 0.28 -6.33
C GLY A 31 -16.84 1.36 -5.87
N ALA A 32 -15.78 0.99 -5.15
CA ALA A 32 -14.74 1.95 -4.71
C ALA A 32 -14.13 2.76 -5.88
N LEU A 33 -14.27 2.26 -7.11
CA LEU A 33 -13.87 2.93 -8.36
C LEU A 33 -15.06 3.49 -9.16
N ASP A 34 -16.31 3.14 -8.83
CA ASP A 34 -17.50 3.42 -9.65
C ASP A 34 -17.80 4.92 -9.78
N ASN A 35 -17.21 5.76 -8.91
CA ASN A 35 -17.30 7.22 -8.98
C ASN A 35 -15.94 7.94 -8.84
N MET A 36 -14.83 7.22 -8.96
CA MET A 36 -13.51 7.84 -8.87
C MET A 36 -13.03 8.24 -10.26
N GLU A 37 -12.86 9.55 -10.49
CA GLU A 37 -12.14 10.01 -11.68
C GLU A 37 -10.68 9.56 -11.55
N ILE A 38 -10.31 8.55 -12.34
CA ILE A 38 -8.94 8.05 -12.37
C ILE A 38 -8.09 9.09 -13.10
N PRO A 39 -7.11 9.72 -12.43
CA PRO A 39 -6.26 10.72 -13.08
C PRO A 39 -5.52 10.08 -14.25
N ARG A 40 -5.41 10.81 -15.36
CA ARG A 40 -4.57 10.44 -16.50
C ARG A 40 -3.45 11.47 -16.71
N PRO A 41 -2.18 11.05 -16.65
CA PRO A 41 -1.72 9.67 -16.39
C PRO A 41 -1.94 9.25 -14.92
N LEU A 42 -2.22 7.96 -14.71
CA LEU A 42 -2.27 7.35 -13.38
C LEU A 42 -0.86 6.95 -12.95
N VAL A 43 -0.41 7.44 -11.81
CA VAL A 43 0.91 7.09 -11.25
C VAL A 43 0.75 6.07 -10.14
N ILE A 44 1.31 4.87 -10.34
CA ILE A 44 1.30 3.78 -9.36
C ILE A 44 2.66 3.71 -8.67
N PHE A 45 2.67 3.83 -7.34
CA PHE A 45 3.90 3.69 -6.54
C PHE A 45 4.08 2.26 -6.02
N GLY A 46 5.12 1.58 -6.49
CA GLY A 46 5.57 0.30 -5.98
C GLY A 46 6.52 0.49 -4.80
N TYR A 47 6.17 -0.07 -3.64
CA TYR A 47 6.97 -0.02 -2.40
C TYR A 47 7.45 -1.40 -1.91
N GLY A 48 7.05 -2.48 -2.58
CA GLY A 48 7.34 -3.87 -2.22
C GLY A 48 7.84 -4.69 -3.40
N SER A 49 7.18 -5.82 -3.70
CA SER A 49 7.56 -6.70 -4.82
C SER A 49 7.63 -5.99 -6.16
N LEU A 50 6.75 -4.99 -6.39
CA LEU A 50 6.74 -4.21 -7.61
C LEU A 50 8.08 -3.52 -7.89
N CYS A 51 8.89 -3.19 -6.89
CA CYS A 51 10.21 -2.60 -7.12
C CYS A 51 11.18 -3.50 -7.92
N TRP A 52 10.99 -4.83 -7.90
CA TRP A 52 11.91 -5.79 -8.53
C TRP A 52 11.21 -6.87 -9.37
N LYS A 53 9.89 -7.03 -9.21
CA LYS A 53 9.06 -7.99 -9.93
C LYS A 53 7.68 -7.39 -10.24
N PRO A 54 7.61 -6.37 -11.11
CA PRO A 54 6.34 -5.98 -11.69
C PRO A 54 5.78 -7.13 -12.55
N ASP A 55 4.46 -7.19 -12.71
CA ASP A 55 3.87 -8.07 -13.71
C ASP A 55 4.19 -7.57 -15.14
N THR A 56 3.85 -8.37 -16.15
CA THR A 56 4.17 -8.04 -17.55
C THR A 56 3.44 -6.81 -18.07
N THR A 57 2.28 -6.47 -17.51
CA THR A 57 1.49 -5.32 -17.93
C THR A 57 2.09 -4.06 -17.34
N LEU A 58 2.21 -4.00 -16.01
CA LEU A 58 2.78 -2.84 -15.32
C LEU A 58 4.24 -2.62 -15.70
N GLY A 59 5.01 -3.69 -15.86
CA GLY A 59 6.41 -3.64 -16.26
C GLY A 59 6.63 -3.17 -17.71
N SER A 60 5.58 -3.04 -18.52
CA SER A 60 5.67 -2.51 -19.88
C SER A 60 5.59 -0.97 -19.95
N PHE A 61 5.18 -0.31 -18.86
CA PHE A 61 5.05 1.14 -18.79
C PHE A 61 6.35 1.83 -18.38
N GLU A 62 6.45 3.14 -18.66
CA GLU A 62 7.55 3.97 -18.16
C GLU A 62 7.57 3.95 -16.62
N CYS A 63 8.76 3.79 -16.04
CA CYS A 63 8.93 3.86 -14.60
C CYS A 63 10.25 4.50 -14.18
N PHE A 64 10.27 5.07 -12.97
CA PHE A 64 11.45 5.71 -12.40
C PHE A 64 11.51 5.55 -10.87
N PRO A 65 12.72 5.50 -10.28
CA PRO A 65 12.88 5.52 -8.83
C PRO A 65 12.34 6.84 -8.24
N CYS A 66 11.62 6.74 -7.13
CA CYS A 66 11.13 7.94 -6.42
C CYS A 66 11.00 7.70 -4.91
N VAL A 67 10.75 8.80 -4.18
CA VAL A 67 10.57 8.79 -2.73
C VAL A 67 9.24 9.44 -2.38
N ILE A 68 8.44 8.75 -1.55
CA ILE A 68 7.25 9.33 -0.92
C ILE A 68 7.53 9.70 0.53
N ARG A 69 6.79 10.68 1.07
CA ARG A 69 6.99 11.26 2.41
C ARG A 69 5.73 11.11 3.25
N GLY A 70 5.88 11.02 4.58
CA GLY A 70 4.77 10.86 5.53
C GLY A 70 4.29 9.41 5.68
N TRP A 71 5.05 8.47 5.11
CA TRP A 71 4.75 7.04 5.16
C TRP A 71 5.93 6.29 5.74
N ALA A 72 5.63 5.20 6.43
CA ALA A 72 6.58 4.22 6.92
C ALA A 72 6.35 2.89 6.19
N ARG A 73 7.44 2.21 5.81
CA ARG A 73 7.39 0.86 5.25
C ARG A 73 7.71 -0.17 6.32
N LEU A 74 6.74 -1.00 6.68
CA LEU A 74 6.85 -1.97 7.77
C LEU A 74 6.50 -3.39 7.30
N PHE A 75 7.16 -4.41 7.83
CA PHE A 75 6.77 -5.82 7.66
C PHE A 75 5.60 -6.17 8.59
N ALA A 76 4.45 -5.56 8.34
CA ALA A 76 3.29 -5.63 9.23
C ALA A 76 2.05 -6.28 8.61
N GLN A 77 2.12 -6.69 7.33
CA GLN A 77 1.01 -7.34 6.65
C GLN A 77 1.21 -8.86 6.63
N ARG A 78 0.20 -9.62 7.07
CA ARG A 78 0.22 -11.09 7.01
C ARG A 78 0.15 -11.56 5.56
N SER A 79 0.93 -12.58 5.22
CA SER A 79 0.86 -13.29 3.93
C SER A 79 0.77 -14.80 4.16
N THR A 80 -0.29 -15.41 3.68
CA THR A 80 -0.59 -16.83 3.84
C THR A 80 -0.44 -17.64 2.55
N ASP A 81 -0.15 -16.97 1.43
CA ASP A 81 -0.24 -17.49 0.06
C ASP A 81 1.04 -17.24 -0.77
N HIS A 82 1.79 -16.19 -0.46
CA HIS A 82 3.00 -15.81 -1.19
C HIS A 82 4.29 -15.99 -0.40
N ARG A 83 4.31 -15.61 0.87
CA ARG A 83 5.51 -15.62 1.75
C ARG A 83 5.28 -16.36 3.06
N GLY A 84 4.26 -17.19 3.11
CA GLY A 84 3.92 -18.05 4.23
C GLY A 84 2.87 -19.07 3.83
N THR A 85 2.26 -19.70 4.82
CA THR A 85 1.12 -20.61 4.65
C THR A 85 0.01 -20.21 5.62
N PRO A 86 -1.23 -20.72 5.49
CA PRO A 86 -2.28 -20.46 6.48
C PRO A 86 -1.90 -20.90 7.90
N ALA A 87 -1.18 -22.02 8.03
CA ALA A 87 -0.72 -22.54 9.33
C ALA A 87 0.50 -21.77 9.89
N ALA A 88 1.31 -21.16 9.03
CA ALA A 88 2.47 -20.37 9.41
C ALA A 88 2.58 -19.13 8.49
N PRO A 89 1.81 -18.06 8.78
CA PRO A 89 1.81 -16.86 7.95
C PRO A 89 3.16 -16.15 7.99
N GLY A 90 3.61 -15.68 6.83
CA GLY A 90 4.74 -14.77 6.73
C GLY A 90 4.32 -13.33 6.97
N LEU A 91 5.30 -12.44 7.06
CA LEU A 91 5.10 -11.00 7.06
C LEU A 91 5.64 -10.40 5.77
N VAL A 92 4.86 -9.51 5.16
CA VAL A 92 5.24 -8.72 3.98
C VAL A 92 5.13 -7.24 4.28
N VAL A 93 5.76 -6.43 3.42
CA VAL A 93 5.76 -4.97 3.59
C VAL A 93 4.40 -4.37 3.30
N THR A 94 4.03 -3.36 4.09
CA THR A 94 2.91 -2.45 3.85
C THR A 94 3.32 -1.01 4.15
N LEU A 95 2.51 -0.05 3.73
CA LEU A 95 2.69 1.37 4.04
C LEU A 95 1.72 1.78 5.14
N CYS A 96 2.24 2.39 6.18
CA CYS A 96 1.45 3.00 7.26
C CYS A 96 1.72 4.50 7.29
N GLU A 97 0.70 5.32 7.54
CA GLU A 97 0.90 6.74 7.74
C GLU A 97 1.73 6.97 9.01
N THR A 98 2.76 7.80 8.93
CA THR A 98 3.61 8.08 10.09
C THR A 98 2.84 8.76 11.22
N SER A 99 1.81 9.55 10.89
CA SER A 99 0.89 10.18 11.85
C SER A 99 0.05 9.15 12.61
N GLU A 100 -0.47 8.13 11.90
CA GLU A 100 -1.24 7.06 12.52
C GLU A 100 -0.35 6.23 13.44
N LEU A 101 0.85 5.86 12.99
CA LEU A 101 1.82 5.14 13.81
C LEU A 101 2.20 5.91 15.08
N ALA A 102 2.38 7.23 14.98
CA ALA A 102 2.68 8.08 16.13
C ALA A 102 1.54 8.15 17.15
N SER A 103 0.30 7.85 16.74
CA SER A 103 -0.84 7.80 17.65
C SER A 103 -0.96 6.47 18.41
N LEU A 104 -0.22 5.43 18.02
CA LEU A 104 -0.31 4.11 18.63
C LEU A 104 0.37 4.06 20.00
N PRO A 105 -0.32 3.57 21.06
CA PRO A 105 0.26 3.44 22.39
C PRO A 105 1.51 2.55 22.38
N GLY A 106 2.61 3.05 22.93
CA GLY A 106 3.87 2.30 23.06
C GLY A 106 4.67 2.16 21.76
N PHE A 107 4.23 2.78 20.65
CA PHE A 107 4.98 2.78 19.40
C PHE A 107 5.81 4.07 19.27
N ASP A 108 7.12 3.94 19.20
CA ASP A 108 8.03 5.07 19.00
C ASP A 108 8.23 5.33 17.50
N ALA A 109 7.29 6.04 16.89
CA ALA A 109 7.33 6.37 15.46
C ALA A 109 8.54 7.23 15.06
N SER A 110 9.19 7.92 16.02
CA SER A 110 10.38 8.73 15.74
C SER A 110 11.57 7.90 15.25
N LYS A 111 11.57 6.60 15.54
CA LYS A 111 12.60 5.64 15.11
C LYS A 111 12.39 5.11 13.70
N ILE A 112 11.25 5.41 13.08
CA ILE A 112 10.91 4.89 11.76
C ILE A 112 11.07 5.99 10.72
N PRO A 113 11.85 5.77 9.64
CA PRO A 113 11.94 6.74 8.56
C PRO A 113 10.56 7.07 7.97
N SER A 114 10.25 8.36 7.86
CA SER A 114 9.02 8.87 7.24
C SER A 114 9.16 9.08 5.73
N GLU A 115 10.17 8.46 5.12
CA GLU A 115 10.46 8.51 3.69
C GLU A 115 10.60 7.08 3.17
N VAL A 116 9.90 6.77 2.09
CA VAL A 116 9.95 5.45 1.47
C VAL A 116 10.39 5.57 0.02
N THR A 117 11.52 4.94 -0.28
CA THR A 117 12.00 4.76 -1.65
C THR A 117 11.28 3.59 -2.34
N GLY A 118 10.90 3.80 -3.59
CA GLY A 118 10.23 2.81 -4.43
C GLY A 118 10.33 3.15 -5.92
N MET A 119 9.43 2.59 -6.71
CA MET A 119 9.32 2.82 -8.15
C MET A 119 7.98 3.44 -8.48
N ALA A 120 7.95 4.51 -9.27
CA ALA A 120 6.72 5.06 -9.83
C ALA A 120 6.54 4.55 -11.26
N TYR A 121 5.38 3.97 -11.55
CA TYR A 121 4.95 3.52 -12.89
C TYR A 121 3.93 4.52 -13.43
N VAL A 122 4.13 4.98 -14.67
CA VAL A 122 3.24 5.94 -15.34
C VAL A 122 2.31 5.18 -16.27
N VAL A 123 1.06 4.99 -15.86
CA VAL A 123 0.01 4.35 -16.64
C VAL A 123 -0.74 5.43 -17.44
N PRO A 124 -0.76 5.36 -18.78
CA PRO A 124 -1.42 6.37 -19.63
C PRO A 124 -2.92 6.54 -19.40
#